data_AF-A0A2V8BMI3-F1
#
_entry.id   AF-A0A2V8BMI3-F1
#
_cell.length_a   1.000
_cell.length_b   1.000
_cell.length_c   1.000
_cell.angle_alpha   90.00
_cell.angle_beta   90.00
_cell.angle_gamma   90.00
#
_symmetry.space_group_name_H-M   'P 1'
#
loop_
_entity.id
_entity.type
_entity.pdbx_description
1 polymer ?
#
loop_
_entity_poly.entity_id
_entity_poly.type
_entity_poly.pdbx_seq_one_letter_code
_entity_poly.pdbx_strand_id
1 'polypeptide(L)'
;MSEHADTSDSIFEALPDPPDPSVASSTVDAAPIVIAGAPGPFLEVVGVAAEPASEHMSAWRRMGSEILAAVQTLVSAAVYATLIVTFGFQVARVDGLSMAPTLEDHDRLIVNKLVYELGDPRPGDIVMLYYPLNPEKMFVKRVIAREGDTVRIVDGRVYVNDQPLHDDYIPNEFRSHDDWGPQNIQQGYYFVMGD
;
A
#
# COMPACT_ATOMS: atom_id res chain seq x y z
N MET A 1 30.72 42.48 -26.65
CA MET A 1 29.58 43.20 -27.24
C MET A 1 28.33 42.59 -26.63
N SER A 2 27.85 43.03 -25.47
CA SER A 2 27.10 44.28 -25.19
C SER A 2 26.03 44.60 -26.22
N GLU A 3 24.79 44.56 -25.71
CA GLU A 3 23.61 45.38 -25.99
C GLU A 3 23.23 45.63 -27.46
N HIS A 4 21.95 45.38 -27.77
CA HIS A 4 20.98 46.46 -28.02
C HIS A 4 19.57 45.90 -27.74
N ALA A 5 18.92 46.50 -26.74
CA ALA A 5 17.46 46.62 -26.71
C ALA A 5 17.06 47.67 -27.77
N ASP A 6 15.84 47.62 -28.31
CA ASP A 6 14.79 48.59 -27.95
C ASP A 6 13.44 48.36 -28.67
N THR A 7 12.35 48.63 -27.93
CA THR A 7 11.09 49.35 -28.31
C THR A 7 10.36 48.93 -29.60
N SER A 8 9.25 48.17 -29.51
CA SER A 8 7.85 48.63 -29.41
C SER A 8 7.40 49.65 -30.46
N ASP A 9 6.51 49.26 -31.39
CA ASP A 9 5.37 50.11 -31.72
C ASP A 9 4.20 49.32 -32.34
N SER A 10 3.01 49.75 -31.96
CA SER A 10 1.70 49.18 -32.27
C SER A 10 1.05 49.92 -33.43
N ILE A 11 0.53 49.20 -34.44
CA ILE A 11 -0.45 49.74 -35.40
C ILE A 11 -1.56 48.70 -35.66
N PHE A 12 -2.76 49.24 -35.76
CA PHE A 12 -4.09 48.71 -35.55
C PHE A 12 -4.86 48.74 -36.88
N GLU A 13 -5.48 47.65 -37.32
CA GLU A 13 -6.47 47.65 -38.43
C GLU A 13 -7.29 46.33 -38.32
N ALA A 14 -8.43 46.26 -37.63
CA ALA A 14 -9.75 46.85 -37.85
C ALA A 14 -10.50 46.32 -39.08
N LEU A 15 -11.44 45.38 -38.88
CA LEU A 15 -12.70 45.21 -39.63
C LEU A 15 -13.63 44.23 -38.87
N PRO A 16 -14.97 44.28 -39.04
CA PRO A 16 -15.90 44.93 -38.13
C PRO A 16 -16.87 43.99 -37.40
N ASP A 17 -17.39 44.46 -36.26
CA ASP A 17 -18.45 43.83 -35.49
C ASP A 17 -19.80 43.79 -36.24
N PRO A 18 -20.64 42.77 -36.03
CA PRO A 18 -22.05 42.80 -36.43
C PRO A 18 -22.84 43.80 -35.53
N PRO A 19 -23.86 44.48 -36.09
CA PRO A 19 -24.53 45.61 -35.43
C PRO A 19 -25.44 45.22 -34.26
N ASP A 20 -25.46 46.11 -33.27
CA ASP A 20 -26.29 46.11 -32.07
C ASP A 20 -27.79 46.42 -32.32
N PRO A 21 -28.67 46.13 -31.34
CA PRO A 21 -30.13 46.14 -31.48
C PRO A 21 -30.73 47.49 -31.10
N SER A 22 -31.57 48.08 -31.97
CA SER A 22 -32.65 49.01 -31.59
C SER A 22 -33.32 49.59 -32.84
N VAL A 23 -34.58 49.20 -33.09
CA VAL A 23 -35.59 50.17 -33.53
C VAL A 23 -36.90 49.82 -32.82
N ALA A 24 -37.20 50.66 -31.83
CA ALA A 24 -38.52 50.81 -31.25
C ALA A 24 -39.51 51.38 -32.28
N SER A 25 -40.78 50.99 -32.21
CA SER A 25 -41.89 51.95 -32.07
C SER A 25 -43.26 51.27 -32.21
N SER A 26 -43.97 51.25 -31.08
CA SER A 26 -45.40 51.53 -30.91
C SER A 26 -46.29 51.70 -32.16
N THR A 27 -47.32 50.88 -32.25
CA THR A 27 -48.64 51.32 -32.72
C THR A 27 -49.71 50.78 -31.79
N VAL A 28 -50.35 51.71 -31.09
CA VAL A 28 -51.62 51.58 -30.38
C VAL A 28 -52.70 51.32 -31.43
N ASP A 29 -53.56 50.31 -31.27
CA ASP A 29 -54.94 50.46 -31.73
C ASP A 29 -55.96 49.58 -30.98
N ALA A 30 -57.05 50.26 -30.66
CA ALA A 30 -58.41 49.86 -30.28
C ALA A 30 -58.69 48.47 -29.67
N ALA A 31 -59.08 48.51 -28.40
CA ALA A 31 -60.00 47.54 -27.80
C ALA A 31 -61.38 47.57 -28.51
N PRO A 32 -62.09 46.43 -28.61
CA PRO A 32 -63.54 46.44 -28.73
C PRO A 32 -64.18 46.28 -27.34
N ILE A 33 -64.95 47.29 -26.92
CA ILE A 33 -65.99 47.15 -25.90
C ILE A 33 -67.26 46.68 -26.63
N VAL A 34 -67.74 45.45 -26.38
CA VAL A 34 -69.16 45.09 -26.54
C VAL A 34 -69.61 44.02 -25.53
N ILE A 35 -70.38 44.49 -24.54
CA ILE A 35 -71.69 44.05 -24.00
C ILE A 35 -71.94 42.57 -23.62
N ALA A 36 -72.32 42.45 -22.34
CA ALA A 36 -73.04 41.41 -21.59
C ALA A 36 -73.89 40.37 -22.36
N GLY A 37 -73.77 39.11 -21.95
CA GLY A 37 -74.73 38.04 -22.26
C GLY A 37 -74.40 36.67 -21.64
N ALA A 38 -75.09 36.35 -20.53
CA ALA A 38 -75.36 35.01 -19.95
C ALA A 38 -74.22 34.17 -19.30
N PRO A 39 -74.46 33.57 -18.10
CA PRO A 39 -73.54 32.64 -17.45
C PRO A 39 -73.74 31.20 -17.96
N GLY A 40 -72.68 30.61 -18.49
CA GLY A 40 -72.59 29.16 -18.75
C GLY A 40 -71.37 28.59 -18.02
N PRO A 41 -71.45 27.41 -17.39
CA PRO A 41 -70.31 26.82 -16.68
C PRO A 41 -69.37 26.20 -17.71
N PHE A 42 -68.31 26.91 -18.10
CA PHE A 42 -67.21 26.29 -18.83
C PHE A 42 -66.28 25.64 -17.80
N LEU A 43 -66.23 24.30 -17.88
CA LEU A 43 -65.34 23.43 -17.13
C LEU A 43 -63.88 23.85 -17.33
N GLU A 44 -63.29 24.45 -16.31
CA GLU A 44 -61.84 24.59 -16.21
C GLU A 44 -61.27 23.22 -15.84
N VAL A 45 -60.93 22.44 -16.86
CA VAL A 45 -60.17 21.21 -16.70
C VAL A 45 -58.75 21.62 -16.29
N VAL A 46 -58.52 21.69 -14.98
CA VAL A 46 -57.18 21.72 -14.39
C VAL A 46 -56.49 20.44 -14.84
N GLY A 47 -55.62 20.58 -15.86
CA GLY A 47 -54.70 19.52 -16.25
C GLY A 47 -53.79 19.23 -15.07
N VAL A 48 -54.10 18.17 -14.32
CA VAL A 48 -53.17 17.57 -13.37
C VAL A 48 -51.99 17.07 -14.19
N ALA A 49 -50.88 17.80 -14.12
CA ALA A 49 -49.58 17.33 -14.58
C ALA A 49 -49.28 16.03 -13.81
N ALA A 50 -49.40 14.89 -14.49
CA ALA A 50 -48.90 13.63 -14.00
C ALA A 50 -47.38 13.62 -14.16
N GLU A 51 -46.67 14.04 -13.12
CA GLU A 51 -45.22 13.83 -12.95
C GLU A 51 -44.98 12.49 -12.21
N PRO A 52 -43.81 11.85 -12.41
CA PRO A 52 -43.76 10.46 -12.87
C PRO A 52 -43.59 9.44 -11.74
N ALA A 53 -44.37 8.36 -11.79
CA ALA A 53 -44.26 7.20 -10.90
C ALA A 53 -43.04 6.28 -11.17
N SER A 54 -41.97 6.78 -11.81
CA SER A 54 -40.82 5.97 -12.24
C SER A 54 -39.52 6.19 -11.46
N GLU A 55 -39.45 7.11 -10.50
CA GLU A 55 -38.22 7.38 -9.74
C GLU A 55 -37.78 6.20 -8.87
N HIS A 56 -38.75 5.52 -8.24
CA HIS A 56 -38.45 4.49 -7.26
C HIS A 56 -37.69 3.29 -7.84
N MET A 57 -37.99 2.85 -9.07
CA MET A 57 -37.38 1.64 -9.64
C MET A 57 -35.91 1.83 -10.08
N SER A 58 -35.49 3.09 -10.29
CA SER A 58 -34.09 3.43 -10.60
C SER A 58 -33.23 3.59 -9.34
N ALA A 59 -33.83 4.04 -8.23
CA ALA A 59 -33.15 4.21 -6.95
C ALA A 59 -32.64 2.87 -6.39
N TRP A 60 -33.45 1.80 -6.47
CA TRP A 60 -33.04 0.47 -5.98
C TRP A 60 -31.90 -0.17 -6.80
N ARG A 61 -31.86 0.07 -8.13
CA ARG A 61 -30.75 -0.40 -8.97
C ARG A 61 -29.46 0.39 -8.71
N ARG A 62 -29.55 1.70 -8.48
CA ARG A 62 -28.41 2.56 -8.12
C ARG A 62 -27.86 2.22 -6.72
N MET A 63 -28.75 1.99 -5.75
CA MET A 63 -28.39 1.54 -4.40
C MET A 63 -27.63 0.21 -4.42
N GLY A 64 -28.06 -0.74 -5.26
CA GLY A 64 -27.39 -2.02 -5.42
C GLY A 64 -25.97 -1.90 -5.99
N SER A 65 -25.77 -1.05 -7.00
CA SER A 65 -24.43 -0.79 -7.55
C SER A 65 -23.52 -0.04 -6.59
N GLU A 66 -24.06 0.87 -5.79
CA GLU A 66 -23.31 1.60 -4.75
C GLU A 66 -22.88 0.66 -3.62
N ILE A 67 -23.75 -0.25 -3.20
CA ILE A 67 -23.42 -1.30 -2.22
C ILE A 67 -22.35 -2.25 -2.78
N LEU A 68 -22.47 -2.68 -4.04
CA LEU A 68 -21.44 -3.52 -4.67
C LEU A 68 -20.09 -2.80 -4.77
N ALA A 69 -20.07 -1.52 -5.13
CA ALA A 69 -18.86 -0.71 -5.16
C ALA A 69 -18.25 -0.53 -3.76
N ALA A 70 -19.08 -0.31 -2.74
CA ALA A 70 -18.64 -0.22 -1.35
C ALA A 70 -18.05 -1.55 -0.86
N VAL A 71 -18.70 -2.68 -1.16
CA VAL A 71 -18.20 -4.02 -0.82
C VAL A 71 -16.89 -4.31 -1.55
N GLN A 72 -16.80 -4.01 -2.85
CA GLN A 72 -15.57 -4.20 -3.62
C GLN A 72 -14.41 -3.37 -3.05
N THR A 73 -14.69 -2.12 -2.65
CA THR A 73 -13.68 -1.26 -2.02
C THR A 73 -13.23 -1.85 -0.68
N LEU A 74 -14.17 -2.30 0.15
CA LEU A 74 -13.86 -2.94 1.43
C LEU A 74 -13.03 -4.22 1.26
N VAL A 75 -13.39 -5.07 0.29
CA VAL A 75 -12.64 -6.29 -0.03
C VAL A 75 -11.24 -5.95 -0.51
N SER A 76 -11.09 -4.96 -1.41
CA SER A 76 -9.77 -4.55 -1.89
C SER A 76 -8.90 -4.00 -0.76
N ALA A 77 -9.46 -3.18 0.14
CA ALA A 77 -8.75 -2.66 1.30
C ALA A 77 -8.33 -3.79 2.25
N ALA A 78 -9.20 -4.78 2.48
CA ALA A 78 -8.87 -5.95 3.28
C ALA A 78 -7.72 -6.76 2.66
N VAL A 79 -7.76 -7.01 1.35
CA VAL A 79 -6.67 -7.70 0.63
C VAL A 79 -5.36 -6.93 0.76
N TYR A 80 -5.35 -5.62 0.49
CA TYR A 80 -4.14 -4.82 0.64
C TYR A 80 -3.63 -4.79 2.07
N ALA A 81 -4.52 -4.65 3.06
CA ALA A 81 -4.15 -4.70 4.48
C ALA A 81 -3.52 -6.05 4.84
N THR A 82 -4.12 -7.17 4.40
CA THR A 82 -3.54 -8.51 4.59
C THR A 82 -2.18 -8.62 3.93
N LEU A 83 -2.02 -8.21 2.68
CA LEU A 83 -0.73 -8.26 1.99
C LEU A 83 0.33 -7.43 2.70
N ILE A 84 0.00 -6.22 3.16
CA ILE A 84 0.93 -5.34 3.88
C ILE A 84 1.30 -5.92 5.24
N VAL A 85 0.36 -6.49 5.98
CA VAL A 85 0.61 -7.04 7.32
C VAL A 85 1.39 -8.36 7.23
N THR A 86 1.08 -9.21 6.26
CA THR A 86 1.72 -10.52 6.06
C THR A 86 3.10 -10.39 5.39
N PHE A 87 3.19 -9.68 4.27
CA PHE A 87 4.41 -9.56 3.47
C PHE A 87 5.23 -8.29 3.77
N GLY A 88 4.75 -7.43 4.66
CA GLY A 88 5.48 -6.22 5.04
C GLY A 88 6.82 -6.51 5.69
N PHE A 89 7.71 -5.53 5.62
CA PHE A 89 9.00 -5.58 6.30
C PHE A 89 8.82 -5.21 7.77
N GLN A 90 9.25 -6.09 8.67
CA GLN A 90 9.31 -5.75 10.10
C GLN A 90 10.69 -5.16 10.39
N VAL A 91 10.71 -3.93 10.93
CA VAL A 91 11.94 -3.37 11.48
C VAL A 91 12.11 -3.92 12.88
N ALA A 92 13.09 -4.80 13.06
CA ALA A 92 13.46 -5.35 14.36
C ALA A 92 14.77 -4.70 14.82
N ARG A 93 14.89 -4.46 16.12
CA ARG A 93 16.12 -4.01 16.74
C ARG A 93 16.84 -5.23 17.30
N VAL A 94 18.15 -5.32 17.04
CA VAL A 94 19.00 -6.32 17.70
C VAL A 94 19.33 -5.82 19.09
N ASP A 95 19.02 -6.63 20.10
CA ASP A 95 19.46 -6.41 21.46
C ASP A 95 20.57 -7.42 21.79
N GLY A 96 21.82 -6.95 21.85
CA GLY A 96 22.98 -7.72 22.30
C GLY A 96 24.10 -7.93 21.28
N LEU A 97 25.28 -8.27 21.79
CA LEU A 97 26.54 -8.41 21.05
C LEU A 97 26.77 -9.81 20.43
N SER A 98 25.77 -10.68 20.44
CA SER A 98 25.95 -12.09 20.07
C SER A 98 26.20 -12.35 18.58
N MET A 99 26.15 -11.31 17.75
CA MET A 99 26.43 -11.38 16.32
C MET A 99 27.60 -10.45 15.96
N ALA A 100 28.37 -9.98 16.94
CA ALA A 100 29.55 -9.16 16.69
C ALA A 100 30.67 -10.03 16.07
N PRO A 101 31.37 -9.57 15.01
CA PRO A 101 31.36 -8.21 14.44
C PRO A 101 30.36 -7.99 13.30
N THR A 102 29.58 -9.00 12.89
CA THR A 102 28.64 -8.89 11.77
C THR A 102 27.51 -7.89 12.01
N LEU A 103 27.00 -7.84 13.24
CA LEU A 103 25.95 -6.91 13.68
C LEU A 103 26.34 -6.26 15.00
N GLU A 104 26.19 -4.93 15.06
CA GLU A 104 26.44 -4.15 16.27
C GLU A 104 25.16 -4.04 17.12
N ASP A 105 25.35 -3.77 18.42
CA ASP A 105 24.22 -3.57 19.33
C ASP A 105 23.39 -2.36 18.87
N HIS A 106 22.06 -2.53 18.88
CA HIS A 106 21.07 -1.57 18.37
C HIS A 106 20.99 -1.38 16.85
N ASP A 107 21.63 -2.25 16.05
CA ASP A 107 21.40 -2.25 14.61
C ASP A 107 19.92 -2.45 14.27
N ARG A 108 19.47 -1.68 13.27
CA ARG A 108 18.10 -1.76 12.75
C ARG A 108 18.09 -2.71 11.57
N LEU A 109 17.49 -3.88 11.76
CA LEU A 109 17.37 -4.88 10.70
C LEU A 109 16.01 -4.76 10.03
N ILE A 110 16.04 -4.85 8.70
CA ILE A 110 14.85 -5.01 7.88
C ILE A 110 14.64 -6.51 7.70
N VAL A 111 13.66 -7.06 8.42
CA VAL A 111 13.35 -8.49 8.34
C VAL A 111 12.33 -8.72 7.23
N ASN A 112 12.69 -9.60 6.28
CA ASN A 112 11.80 -10.02 5.22
C ASN A 112 11.00 -11.26 5.66
N LYS A 113 9.74 -11.04 6.06
CA LYS A 113 8.83 -12.13 6.46
C LYS A 113 8.45 -13.07 5.31
N LEU A 114 8.44 -12.54 4.08
CA LEU A 114 8.04 -13.28 2.88
C LEU A 114 8.98 -14.48 2.64
N VAL A 115 10.26 -14.37 3.00
CA VAL A 115 11.22 -15.49 2.82
C VAL A 115 10.81 -16.73 3.63
N TYR A 116 10.27 -16.55 4.83
CA TYR A 116 9.83 -17.68 5.67
C TYR A 116 8.53 -18.33 5.20
N GLU A 117 7.71 -17.62 4.41
CA GLU A 117 6.49 -18.20 3.84
C GLU A 117 6.73 -18.91 2.50
N LEU A 118 7.80 -18.54 1.78
CA LEU A 118 8.13 -19.14 0.48
C LEU A 118 9.20 -20.22 0.53
N GLY A 119 9.97 -20.34 1.62
CA GLY A 119 10.99 -21.37 1.70
C GLY A 119 11.62 -21.56 3.07
N ASP A 120 12.31 -22.68 3.19
CA ASP A 120 13.08 -23.05 4.37
C ASP A 120 14.39 -22.26 4.49
N PRO A 121 14.80 -21.89 5.72
CA PRO A 121 16.11 -21.28 5.97
C PRO A 121 17.25 -22.17 5.50
N ARG A 122 18.28 -21.56 4.93
CA ARG A 122 19.47 -22.28 4.44
C ARG A 122 20.65 -22.07 5.38
N PRO A 123 21.59 -23.01 5.43
CA PRO A 123 22.87 -22.77 6.09
C PRO A 123 23.53 -21.49 5.56
N GLY A 124 23.97 -20.63 6.47
CA GLY A 124 24.50 -19.30 6.20
C GLY A 124 23.50 -18.15 6.43
N ASP A 125 22.19 -18.42 6.40
CA ASP A 125 21.17 -17.39 6.60
C ASP A 125 21.17 -16.87 8.04
N ILE A 126 20.93 -15.56 8.20
CA ILE A 126 20.72 -14.93 9.50
C ILE A 126 19.23 -14.95 9.79
N VAL A 127 18.86 -15.59 10.90
CA VAL A 127 17.46 -15.79 11.28
C VAL A 127 17.16 -15.15 12.63
N MET A 128 15.90 -14.76 12.78
CA MET A 128 15.39 -14.23 14.03
C MET A 128 14.56 -15.30 14.76
N LEU A 129 14.92 -15.58 16.00
CA LEU A 129 14.28 -16.60 16.83
C LEU A 129 13.56 -15.95 18.00
N TYR A 130 12.35 -16.42 18.31
CA TYR A 130 11.65 -16.02 19.53
C TYR A 130 12.17 -16.83 20.71
N TYR A 131 12.45 -16.16 21.83
CA TYR A 131 12.84 -16.85 23.03
C TYR A 131 11.63 -17.61 23.61
N PRO A 132 11.71 -18.95 23.80
CA PRO A 132 10.54 -19.76 24.17
C PRO A 132 9.90 -19.37 25.50
N LEU A 133 10.67 -18.80 26.44
CA LEU A 133 10.13 -18.36 27.74
C LEU A 133 9.56 -16.94 27.70
N ASN A 134 10.00 -16.11 26.75
CA ASN A 134 9.44 -14.77 26.55
C ASN A 134 9.49 -14.40 25.06
N PRO A 135 8.38 -14.59 24.31
CA PRO A 135 8.31 -14.27 22.88
C PRO A 135 8.50 -12.78 22.56
N GLU A 136 8.44 -11.88 23.54
CA GLU A 136 8.79 -10.47 23.34
C GLU A 136 10.30 -10.29 23.11
N LYS A 137 11.11 -11.26 23.55
CA LYS A 137 12.56 -11.28 23.30
C LYS A 137 12.86 -12.07 22.04
N MET A 138 13.57 -11.41 21.14
CA MET A 138 14.02 -11.99 19.88
C MET A 138 15.54 -12.11 19.90
N PHE A 139 16.07 -13.20 19.34
CA PHE A 139 17.48 -13.40 19.13
C PHE A 139 17.80 -13.43 17.65
N VAL A 140 18.95 -12.89 17.28
CA VAL A 140 19.51 -13.04 15.94
C VAL A 140 20.63 -14.04 16.01
N LYS A 141 20.59 -15.04 15.13
CA LYS A 141 21.58 -16.10 15.02
C LYS A 141 21.76 -16.48 13.56
N ARG A 142 22.89 -17.08 13.22
CA ARG A 142 23.14 -17.68 11.91
C ARG A 142 22.79 -19.15 11.90
N VAL A 143 22.13 -19.60 10.84
CA VAL A 143 21.89 -21.03 10.59
C VAL A 143 23.20 -21.68 10.17
N ILE A 144 23.64 -22.67 10.93
CA ILE A 144 24.89 -23.40 10.69
C ILE A 144 24.61 -24.73 10.00
N ALA A 145 23.55 -25.42 10.43
CA ALA A 145 23.19 -26.73 9.91
C ALA A 145 21.67 -26.94 9.93
N ARG A 146 21.18 -27.82 9.05
CA ARG A 146 19.76 -28.17 8.94
C ARG A 146 19.53 -29.61 9.42
N GLU A 147 18.27 -30.03 9.40
CA GLU A 147 17.89 -31.40 9.72
C GLU A 147 18.74 -32.45 8.97
N GLY A 148 19.12 -33.52 9.68
CA GLY A 148 19.94 -34.60 9.17
C GLY A 148 21.46 -34.33 9.21
N ASP A 149 21.89 -33.07 9.29
CA ASP A 149 23.32 -32.74 9.40
C ASP A 149 23.89 -33.11 10.77
N THR A 150 25.21 -33.29 10.83
CA THR A 150 25.96 -33.51 12.08
C THR A 150 26.91 -32.34 12.32
N VAL A 151 26.81 -31.71 13.49
CA VAL A 151 27.65 -30.58 13.88
C VAL A 151 28.62 -30.99 14.97
N ARG A 152 29.88 -30.57 14.84
CA ARG A 152 30.91 -30.68 15.88
C ARG A 152 31.73 -29.40 15.93
N ILE A 153 32.07 -28.94 17.11
CA ILE A 153 32.94 -27.79 17.35
C ILE A 153 34.19 -28.31 18.06
N VAL A 154 35.37 -27.99 17.54
CA VAL A 154 36.64 -28.32 18.17
C VAL A 154 37.57 -27.12 18.09
N ASP A 155 38.04 -26.64 19.24
CA ASP A 155 39.01 -25.55 19.33
C ASP A 155 38.58 -24.31 18.52
N GLY A 156 37.32 -23.91 18.69
CA GLY A 156 36.71 -22.77 18.00
C GLY A 156 36.46 -22.95 16.50
N ARG A 157 36.68 -24.15 15.94
CA ARG A 157 36.35 -24.47 14.54
C ARG A 157 35.08 -25.29 14.47
N VAL A 158 34.14 -24.85 13.63
CA VAL A 158 32.87 -25.53 13.38
C VAL A 158 33.02 -26.49 12.21
N TYR A 159 32.53 -27.72 12.39
CA TYR A 159 32.47 -28.76 11.37
C TYR A 159 31.02 -29.18 11.16
N VAL A 160 30.58 -29.23 9.89
CA VAL A 160 29.27 -29.72 9.48
C VAL A 160 29.49 -30.93 8.57
N ASN A 161 28.98 -32.10 8.96
CA ASN A 161 29.21 -33.37 8.28
C ASN A 161 30.71 -33.65 8.04
N ASP A 162 31.53 -33.40 9.08
CA ASP A 162 33.00 -33.49 9.09
C ASP A 162 33.74 -32.57 8.11
N GLN A 163 33.04 -31.66 7.43
CA GLN A 163 33.66 -30.60 6.64
C GLN A 163 33.77 -29.33 7.47
N PRO A 164 34.94 -28.65 7.47
CA PRO A 164 35.08 -27.37 8.16
C PRO A 164 34.15 -26.33 7.52
N LEU A 165 33.41 -25.61 8.35
CA LEU A 165 32.61 -24.48 7.93
C LEU A 165 33.53 -23.31 7.55
N HIS A 166 33.21 -22.61 6.46
CA HIS A 166 33.92 -21.41 6.05
C HIS A 166 33.32 -20.20 6.78
N ASP A 167 33.97 -19.76 7.84
CA ASP A 167 33.55 -18.68 8.74
C ASP A 167 34.61 -17.57 8.86
N ASP A 168 35.33 -17.27 7.78
CA ASP A 168 36.42 -16.28 7.71
C ASP A 168 36.02 -14.85 8.14
N TYR A 169 34.72 -14.57 8.24
CA TYR A 169 34.17 -13.31 8.75
C TYR A 169 34.25 -13.19 10.29
N ILE A 170 34.57 -14.26 11.01
CA ILE A 170 34.71 -14.29 12.47
C ILE A 170 36.20 -14.22 12.84
N PRO A 171 36.67 -13.11 13.45
CA PRO A 171 38.04 -13.01 13.93
C PRO A 171 38.30 -13.99 15.08
N ASN A 172 39.54 -14.48 15.20
CA ASN A 172 39.91 -15.47 16.23
C ASN A 172 39.60 -15.03 17.68
N GLU A 173 39.60 -13.72 17.95
CA GLU A 173 39.30 -13.17 19.28
C GLU A 173 37.83 -13.32 19.72
N PHE A 174 36.91 -13.54 18.77
CA PHE A 174 35.49 -13.78 19.05
C PHE A 174 35.15 -15.28 19.17
N ARG A 175 36.09 -16.16 18.83
CA ARG A 175 35.87 -17.62 18.87
C ARG A 175 35.95 -18.15 20.30
N SER A 176 34.88 -18.82 20.76
CA SER A 176 34.99 -19.70 21.93
C SER A 176 35.81 -20.93 21.57
N HIS A 177 36.62 -21.41 22.51
CA HIS A 177 37.43 -22.62 22.35
C HIS A 177 36.78 -23.84 23.04
N ASP A 178 35.50 -23.72 23.42
CA ASP A 178 34.74 -24.82 23.97
C ASP A 178 34.42 -25.85 22.89
N ASP A 179 34.64 -27.12 23.20
CA ASP A 179 34.28 -28.23 22.33
C ASP A 179 32.80 -28.58 22.46
N TRP A 180 32.17 -28.94 21.35
CA TRP A 180 30.77 -29.36 21.31
C TRP A 180 30.53 -30.48 20.32
N GLY A 181 29.60 -31.37 20.64
CA GLY A 181 29.18 -32.46 19.75
C GLY A 181 30.14 -33.66 19.73
N PRO A 182 30.02 -34.55 18.73
CA PRO A 182 29.14 -34.44 17.57
C PRO A 182 27.65 -34.55 17.93
N GLN A 183 26.81 -33.74 17.28
CA GLN A 183 25.37 -33.72 17.46
C GLN A 183 24.66 -33.85 16.11
N ASN A 184 23.76 -34.83 15.99
CA ASN A 184 22.88 -34.94 14.83
C ASN A 184 21.64 -34.05 15.02
N ILE A 185 21.28 -33.30 13.97
CA ILE A 185 20.16 -32.38 13.99
C ILE A 185 18.88 -33.13 13.60
N GLN A 186 17.90 -33.13 14.50
CA GLN A 186 16.64 -33.83 14.31
C GLN A 186 15.79 -33.20 13.19
N GLN A 187 14.86 -33.99 12.64
CA GLN A 187 13.90 -33.51 11.65
C GLN A 187 13.07 -32.33 12.18
N GLY A 188 12.91 -31.31 11.35
CA GLY A 188 12.23 -30.06 11.68
C GLY A 188 13.03 -29.10 12.56
N TYR A 189 14.30 -29.38 12.85
CA TYR A 189 15.18 -28.52 13.64
C TYR A 189 16.36 -27.99 12.82
N TYR A 190 16.87 -26.84 13.26
CA TYR A 190 18.08 -26.21 12.74
C TYR A 190 19.07 -25.99 13.89
N PHE A 191 20.35 -26.08 13.58
CA PHE A 191 21.40 -25.65 14.49
C PHE A 191 21.78 -24.21 14.15
N VAL A 192 21.72 -23.32 15.14
CA VAL A 192 22.01 -21.89 14.97
C VAL A 192 23.07 -21.44 15.96
N MET A 193 23.96 -20.54 15.55
CA MET A 193 25.01 -19.97 16.39
C MET A 193 25.03 -18.45 16.30
N GLY A 194 25.57 -17.81 17.34
CA GLY A 194 26.04 -16.44 17.21
C GLY A 194 27.33 -16.42 16.39
N ASP A 195 27.59 -15.29 15.74
CA ASP A 195 28.91 -15.03 15.14
C ASP A 195 29.94 -14.67 16.23
#